data_AF-A0A154PKT3-F1
#
_entry.id   AF-A0A154PKT3-F1
#
_cell.length_a   1.000
_cell.length_b   1.000
_cell.length_c   1.000
_cell.angle_alpha   90.00
_cell.angle_beta   90.00
_cell.angle_gamma   90.00
#
_symmetry.space_group_name_H-M   'P 1'
#
loop_
_entity.id
_entity.type
_entity.pdbx_description
1 polymer ?
#
loop_
_entity_poly.entity_id
_entity_poly.type
_entity_poly.pdbx_seq_one_letter_code
_entity_poly.pdbx_strand_id
1 'polypeptide(L)' 'MKLLFALTLLLTVICASMTMAASDEYIHLPGKSCADAPPCPDNRPCVMAPPRCNVGTCGKNPVPTCGKRT' A
#
# COMPACT_ATOMS: atom_id res chain seq x y z
N MET A 1 28.44 11.44 28.94
CA MET A 1 26.99 11.61 29.23
C MET A 1 26.26 12.42 28.15
N LYS A 2 26.76 13.60 27.75
CA LYS A 2 26.15 14.44 26.70
C LYS A 2 25.97 13.74 25.34
N LEU A 3 26.98 12.96 24.92
CA LEU A 3 26.97 12.14 23.69
C LEU A 3 25.95 11.00 23.74
N LEU A 4 25.73 10.39 24.91
CA LEU A 4 24.76 9.31 25.07
C LEU A 4 23.33 9.83 24.93
N PHE A 5 23.02 10.99 25.52
CA PHE A 5 21.71 11.63 25.36
C PHE A 5 21.45 12.06 23.91
N ALA A 6 22.47 12.56 23.21
CA ALA A 6 22.35 12.92 21.79
C ALA A 6 22.06 11.68 20.93
N LEU A 7 22.73 10.56 21.18
CA LEU A 7 22.54 9.31 20.45
C LEU A 7 21.12 8.73 20.66
N THR A 8 20.62 8.75 21.90
CA THR A 8 19.26 8.26 22.20
C THR A 8 18.18 9.15 21.59
N LEU A 9 18.40 10.47 21.53
CA LEU A 9 17.47 11.39 20.89
C LEU A 9 17.44 11.19 19.36
N LEU A 10 18.61 10.93 18.77
CA LEU A 10 18.71 10.64 17.33
C LEU A 10 17.98 9.34 16.97
N LEU A 11 18.17 8.27 17.75
CA LEU A 11 17.53 6.98 17.51
C LEU A 11 16.01 7.07 17.62
N THR A 12 15.49 7.79 18.61
CA THR A 12 14.04 7.92 18.83
C THR A 12 13.36 8.70 17.70
N VAL A 13 14.00 9.75 17.16
CA VAL A 13 13.50 10.49 15.99
C VAL A 13 13.49 9.61 14.74
N ILE A 14 14.50 8.77 14.54
CA ILE A 14 14.58 7.82 13.41
C ILE A 14 13.49 6.75 13.52
N CYS A 15 13.23 6.22 14.72
CA CYS A 15 12.15 5.24 14.92
C CYS A 15 10.76 5.87 14.76
N ALA A 16 10.57 7.14 15.14
CA ALA A 16 9.29 7.82 15.00
C ALA A 16 8.91 8.11 13.54
N SER A 17 9.89 8.39 12.67
CA SER A 17 9.65 8.63 11.24
C SER A 17 9.35 7.35 10.44
N MET A 18 9.56 6.17 11.03
CA MET A 18 9.20 4.86 10.44
C MET A 18 7.74 4.47 10.66
N THR A 19 6.90 5.36 11.18
CA THR A 19 5.44 5.22 11.05
C THR A 19 5.07 5.47 9.59
N MET A 20 5.34 4.47 8.75
CA MET A 20 4.90 4.41 7.38
C MET A 20 3.39 4.59 7.41
N ALA A 21 2.94 5.72 6.88
CA ALA A 21 1.55 5.89 6.53
C ALA A 21 1.19 4.67 5.67
N ALA A 22 0.41 3.75 6.24
CA ALA A 22 -0.38 2.77 5.50
C ALA A 22 -1.43 3.56 4.72
N SER A 23 -0.93 4.39 3.82
CA SER A 23 -1.69 5.02 2.76
C SER A 23 -2.31 3.84 2.04
N ASP A 24 -3.61 3.92 1.84
CA ASP A 24 -4.46 2.96 1.15
C ASP A 24 -3.90 2.74 -0.28
N GLU A 25 -2.78 2.02 -0.38
CA GLU A 25 -1.93 1.98 -1.56
C GLU A 25 -2.70 1.19 -2.60
N TYR A 26 -2.93 1.84 -3.74
CA TYR A 26 -3.63 1.23 -4.85
C TYR A 26 -2.71 0.17 -5.45
N ILE A 27 -3.08 -1.09 -5.28
CA ILE A 27 -2.34 -2.23 -5.82
C ILE A 27 -3.23 -2.89 -6.88
N HIS A 28 -2.87 -2.69 -8.15
CA HIS A 28 -3.44 -3.44 -9.26
C HIS A 28 -2.73 -4.79 -9.35
N LEU A 29 -3.49 -5.88 -9.28
CA LEU A 29 -2.98 -7.23 -9.43
C LEU A 29 -3.01 -7.67 -10.90
N PRO A 30 -2.02 -8.44 -11.36
CA PRO A 30 -2.08 -9.07 -12.67
C PRO A 30 -3.20 -10.10 -12.74
N GLY A 31 -3.85 -10.23 -13.90
CA GLY A 31 -4.93 -11.20 -14.14
C GLY A 31 -6.20 -10.55 -14.68
N LYS A 32 -7.18 -11.38 -15.09
CA LYS A 32 -8.51 -10.91 -15.53
C LYS A 32 -9.52 -10.85 -14.39
N SER A 33 -9.33 -11.65 -13.35
CA SER A 33 -10.26 -11.77 -12.23
C SER A 33 -9.51 -12.02 -10.92
N CYS A 34 -10.16 -11.79 -9.77
CA CYS A 34 -9.61 -12.13 -8.47
C CYS A 34 -9.40 -13.65 -8.26
N ALA A 35 -10.00 -14.52 -9.07
CA ALA A 35 -9.76 -15.96 -8.99
C ALA A 35 -8.42 -16.37 -9.62
N ASP A 36 -7.95 -15.59 -10.60
CA ASP A 36 -6.70 -15.84 -11.32
C ASP A 36 -5.55 -14.96 -10.81
N ALA A 37 -5.87 -13.96 -9.99
CA ALA A 37 -4.91 -12.99 -9.47
C ALA A 37 -4.15 -13.58 -8.26
N PRO A 38 -2.88 -13.19 -8.07
CA PRO A 38 -2.14 -13.55 -6.87
C PRO A 38 -2.81 -12.94 -5.61
N PRO A 39 -2.61 -13.54 -4.44
CA PRO A 39 -3.14 -13.00 -3.18
C PRO A 39 -2.56 -11.62 -2.90
N CYS A 40 -3.39 -10.74 -2.35
CA CYS A 40 -2.92 -9.42 -1.90
C CYS A 40 -1.97 -9.53 -0.70
N PRO A 41 -1.00 -8.62 -0.58
CA PRO A 41 -0.22 -8.49 0.63
C PRO A 41 -1.13 -8.12 1.81
N ASP A 42 -0.64 -8.37 3.02
CA ASP A 42 -1.31 -7.98 4.27
C ASP A 42 -2.73 -8.55 4.46
N ASN A 43 -3.02 -9.70 3.85
CA ASN A 43 -4.35 -10.34 3.85
C ASN A 43 -5.47 -9.40 3.39
N ARG A 44 -5.16 -8.40 2.55
CA ARG A 44 -6.20 -7.52 1.98
C ARG A 44 -7.14 -8.34 1.08
N PRO A 45 -8.45 -8.05 1.04
CA PRO A 45 -9.34 -8.72 0.11
C PRO A 45 -9.03 -8.29 -1.33
N CYS A 46 -9.04 -9.23 -2.28
CA CYS A 46 -9.06 -8.88 -3.70
C CYS A 46 -10.46 -8.39 -4.07
N VAL A 47 -10.54 -7.26 -4.78
CA VAL A 47 -11.77 -6.69 -5.30
C VAL A 47 -11.60 -6.32 -6.77
N MET A 48 -12.64 -6.54 -7.57
CA MET A 48 -12.68 -6.04 -8.94
C MET A 48 -13.09 -4.57 -8.90
N ALA A 49 -12.16 -3.67 -9.19
CA ALA A 49 -12.37 -2.23 -9.10
C ALA A 49 -12.08 -1.54 -10.44
N PRO A 50 -12.69 -0.38 -10.73
CA PRO A 50 -12.31 0.43 -11.88
C PRO A 50 -10.81 0.78 -11.81
N PRO A 51 -10.08 0.71 -12.92
CA PRO A 51 -8.68 1.06 -12.93
C PRO A 51 -8.49 2.53 -12.56
N ARG A 52 -7.47 2.81 -11.76
CA ARG A 52 -7.05 4.20 -11.52
C ARG A 52 -6.22 4.69 -12.69
N CYS A 53 -6.75 5.66 -13.42
CA CYS A 53 -6.04 6.32 -14.50
C CYS A 53 -5.64 7.73 -14.10
N ASN A 54 -4.36 8.03 -14.28
CA ASN A 54 -3.81 9.35 -13.97
C ASN A 54 -3.97 10.33 -15.15
N VAL A 55 -4.03 9.84 -16.40
CA VAL A 55 -4.18 10.67 -17.61
C VAL A 55 -4.86 9.87 -18.73
N GLY A 56 -5.82 10.45 -19.45
CA GLY A 56 -6.44 9.87 -20.68
C GLY A 56 -7.72 9.06 -20.46
N THR A 57 -8.16 8.32 -21.50
CA THR A 57 -9.33 7.42 -21.44
C THR A 57 -9.00 6.16 -20.65
N CYS A 58 -9.61 6.07 -19.46
CA CYS A 58 -9.50 4.89 -18.62
C CYS A 58 -10.37 3.74 -19.15
N GLY A 59 -9.83 2.52 -19.12
CA GLY A 59 -10.65 1.33 -19.38
C GLY A 59 -11.81 1.28 -18.40
N LYS A 60 -13.05 1.06 -18.88
CA LYS A 60 -14.22 0.91 -18.01
C LYS A 60 -14.30 -0.48 -17.36
N ASN A 61 -13.51 -1.43 -17.85
CA ASN A 61 -13.52 -2.79 -17.37
C ASN A 61 -12.87 -2.85 -15.99
N PRO A 62 -13.57 -3.40 -14.99
CA PRO A 62 -12.99 -3.63 -13.67
C PRO A 62 -11.75 -4.51 -13.78
N VAL A 63 -10.74 -4.21 -12.97
CA VAL A 63 -9.49 -4.97 -12.87
C VAL A 63 -9.28 -5.47 -11.44
N PRO A 64 -8.59 -6.61 -11.25
CA PRO A 64 -8.31 -7.15 -9.92
C PRO A 64 -7.42 -6.18 -9.14
N THR A 65 -7.88 -5.74 -7.98
CA THR A 65 -7.23 -4.70 -7.18
C THR A 65 -7.29 -5.09 -5.71
N CYS A 66 -6.26 -4.77 -4.93
CA CYS A 66 -6.34 -4.97 -3.48
C CYS A 66 -7.25 -3.94 -2.83
N GLY A 67 -8.28 -4.43 -2.14
CA GLY A 67 -9.24 -3.64 -1.37
C GLY A 67 -8.62 -3.08 -0.10
N LYS A 68 -9.40 -2.31 0.67
CA LYS A 68 -8.92 -1.73 1.93
C LYS A 68 -8.50 -2.82 2.92
N ARG A 69 -7.53 -2.50 3.78
CA ARG A 69 -7.24 -3.34 4.95
C ARG A 69 -8.48 -3.37 5.84
N THR A 70 -9.03 -4.55 6.06
CA THR A 70 -10.15 -4.79 7.00
C THR A 70 -9.64 -5.02 8.40
#